data_AF-A0A915BQQ9-F1
#
_entry.id   AF-A0A915BQQ9-F1
#
_cell.length_a   1.000
_cell.length_b   1.000
_cell.length_c   1.000
_cell.angle_alpha   90.00
_cell.angle_beta   90.00
_cell.angle_gamma   90.00
#
_symmetry.space_group_name_H-M   'P 1'
#
loop_
_entity.id
_entity.type
_entity.pdbx_description
1 polymer ?
#
loop_
_entity_poly.entity_id
_entity_poly.type
_entity_poly.pdbx_seq_one_letter_code
_entity_poly.pdbx_strand_id
1 'polypeptide(L)'
;SHGSRLYSKCPRMILVIHGIVLEADVVDSQRKHSCLRFAIMVALSTRQVVKWILRNTCKSRESLTPEIELRLITETCPMWMSTPDQCPLRDPYWAFYWPGGQALTRFILDNHQLFVGSHVLDFGAGCGATSIAAIRSGAQQMRSLQLA
;
A
#
# COMPACT_ATOMS: atom_id res chain seq x y z
N SER A 1 -8.43 -52.30 -3.89
CA SER A 1 -9.13 -51.00 -3.91
C SER A 1 -9.42 -50.64 -2.46
N HIS A 2 -9.00 -49.52 -1.90
CA HIS A 2 -9.64 -48.22 -2.06
C HIS A 2 -8.65 -47.13 -1.65
N GLY A 3 -8.28 -46.30 -2.63
CA GLY A 3 -7.39 -45.16 -2.42
C GLY A 3 -8.13 -43.89 -1.98
N SER A 4 -7.31 -42.99 -1.43
CA SER A 4 -7.38 -41.53 -1.59
C SER A 4 -8.68 -40.81 -1.18
N ARG A 5 -8.78 -40.43 0.11
CA ARG A 5 -9.74 -39.41 0.55
C ARG A 5 -9.27 -38.51 1.70
N LEU A 6 -8.01 -38.05 1.65
CA LEU A 6 -7.47 -37.09 2.64
C LEU A 6 -6.54 -36.05 1.98
N TYR A 7 -7.03 -35.36 0.95
CA TYR A 7 -6.54 -34.01 0.64
C TYR A 7 -7.74 -33.07 0.82
N SER A 8 -7.99 -32.70 2.07
CA SER A 8 -8.84 -31.55 2.38
C SER A 8 -8.32 -30.35 1.59
N LYS A 9 -9.22 -29.64 0.91
CA LYS A 9 -8.95 -28.42 0.15
C LYS A 9 -8.26 -27.38 1.06
N CYS A 10 -6.93 -27.36 1.11
CA CYS A 10 -6.23 -26.22 1.68
C CYS A 10 -6.56 -24.99 0.83
N PRO A 11 -7.06 -23.90 1.41
CA PRO A 11 -7.30 -22.67 0.66
C PRO A 11 -5.99 -22.22 0.01
N ARG A 12 -6.01 -21.91 -1.29
CA ARG A 12 -4.83 -21.42 -2.03
C ARG A 12 -4.41 -20.09 -1.43
N MET A 13 -3.27 -20.07 -0.75
CA MET A 13 -2.68 -18.85 -0.18
C MET A 13 -1.70 -18.23 -1.17
N ILE A 14 -1.85 -16.92 -1.45
CA ILE A 14 -0.96 -16.15 -2.32
C ILE A 14 -0.29 -15.06 -1.48
N LEU A 15 1.05 -15.03 -1.49
CA LEU A 15 1.84 -14.01 -0.83
C LEU A 15 2.29 -12.97 -1.85
N VAL A 16 1.97 -11.71 -1.58
CA VAL A 16 2.27 -10.54 -2.39
C VAL A 16 3.22 -9.66 -1.57
N ILE A 17 4.41 -9.38 -2.11
CA ILE A 17 5.40 -8.52 -1.46
C ILE A 17 5.68 -7.35 -2.39
N HIS A 18 5.37 -6.14 -1.93
CA HIS A 18 5.83 -4.93 -2.60
C HIS A 18 7.32 -4.80 -2.31
N GLY A 19 8.15 -5.06 -3.33
CA GLY A 19 9.61 -4.93 -3.24
C GLY A 19 10.00 -3.52 -2.80
N ILE A 20 10.19 -3.33 -1.50
CA ILE A 20 10.96 -2.20 -0.96
C ILE A 20 12.41 -2.63 -1.13
N VAL A 21 13.09 -2.08 -2.14
CA VAL A 21 14.56 -2.09 -2.16
C VAL A 21 14.98 -1.13 -1.04
N LEU A 22 15.26 -1.68 0.15
CA LEU A 22 16.13 -1.02 1.12
C LEU A 22 17.52 -1.61 0.91
N GLU A 23 18.30 -1.06 -0.02
CA GLU A 23 19.70 -0.89 0.30
C GLU A 23 19.77 0.33 1.21
N ALA A 24 19.92 0.08 2.50
CA ALA A 24 20.37 1.08 3.45
C ALA A 24 21.74 0.63 3.91
N ASP A 25 22.79 1.32 3.46
CA ASP A 25 24.08 1.28 4.13
C ASP A 25 23.85 1.62 5.60
N VAL A 26 24.11 0.65 6.47
CA VAL A 26 24.15 0.86 7.91
C VAL A 26 25.42 1.67 8.21
N VAL A 27 25.31 3.00 8.09
CA VAL A 27 26.25 3.91 8.71
C VAL A 27 25.79 4.15 10.14
N ASP A 28 26.43 3.43 11.05
CA ASP A 28 26.38 3.70 12.48
C ASP A 28 26.97 5.09 12.76
N SER A 29 26.17 5.97 13.35
CA SER A 29 26.68 7.16 14.02
C SER A 29 25.82 7.46 15.24
N GLN A 30 26.22 6.87 16.36
CA GLN A 30 25.91 7.34 17.70
C GLN A 30 26.26 8.83 17.84
N ARG A 31 25.24 9.70 17.82
CA ARG A 31 25.33 11.04 18.42
C ARG A 31 24.09 11.38 19.22
N LYS A 32 24.21 11.14 20.53
CA LYS A 32 23.33 11.66 21.59
C LYS A 32 23.41 13.18 21.61
N HIS A 33 22.35 13.87 21.19
CA HIS A 33 22.07 15.23 21.63
C HIS A 33 20.54 15.43 21.78
N SER A 34 20.07 15.30 23.02
CA SER A 34 19.00 16.13 23.62
C SER A 34 17.82 16.54 22.71
N CYS A 35 16.92 15.60 22.41
CA CYS A 35 15.60 15.92 21.83
C CYS A 35 14.60 16.31 22.93
N LEU A 36 14.75 17.51 23.49
CA LEU A 36 13.67 18.19 24.23
C LEU A 36 12.89 19.12 23.28
N ARG A 37 12.45 18.58 22.14
CA ARG A 37 11.53 19.23 21.18
C ARG A 37 10.76 18.16 20.41
N PHE A 38 9.93 17.39 21.10
CA PHE A 38 9.03 16.45 20.44
C PHE A 38 7.67 16.46 21.13
N ALA A 39 6.62 16.32 20.31
CA ALA A 39 5.20 16.28 20.64
C ALA A 39 4.47 17.64 20.75
N ILE A 40 4.24 18.29 19.61
CA ILE A 40 2.87 18.77 19.33
C ILE A 40 2.25 17.73 18.40
N MET A 41 1.74 16.65 18.99
CA MET A 41 0.92 15.67 18.28
C MET A 41 -0.49 16.26 18.19
N VAL A 42 -0.82 16.91 17.07
CA VAL A 42 -2.21 17.33 16.82
C VAL A 42 -3.01 16.04 16.62
N ALA A 43 -3.77 15.64 17.65
CA ALA A 43 -4.72 14.54 17.55
C ALA A 43 -5.88 14.97 16.63
N LEU A 44 -5.67 14.90 15.32
CA LEU A 44 -6.72 15.16 14.34
C LEU A 44 -7.76 14.04 14.42
N SER A 45 -9.04 14.42 14.47
CA SER A 45 -10.13 13.47 14.29
C SER A 45 -10.09 12.85 12.89
N THR A 46 -10.65 11.64 12.72
CA THR A 46 -10.78 10.98 11.42
C THR A 46 -11.41 11.88 10.36
N ARG A 47 -12.40 12.70 10.74
CA ARG A 47 -13.03 13.68 9.84
C ARG A 47 -12.06 14.75 9.37
N GLN A 48 -11.21 15.27 10.26
CA GLN A 48 -10.20 16.27 9.90
C GLN A 48 -9.14 15.66 8.97
N VAL A 49 -8.70 14.43 9.24
CA VAL A 49 -7.75 13.70 8.37
C VAL A 49 -8.34 13.51 6.97
N VAL A 50 -9.56 12.97 6.86
CA VAL A 50 -10.22 12.76 5.56
C VAL A 50 -10.36 14.09 4.81
N LYS A 51 -10.83 15.15 5.49
CA LYS A 51 -10.97 16.47 4.88
C LYS A 51 -9.63 17.03 4.39
N TRP A 52 -8.56 16.81 5.14
CA TRP A 52 -7.21 17.21 4.75
C TRP A 52 -6.74 16.41 3.52
N ILE A 53 -6.89 15.08 3.52
CA ILE A 53 -6.52 14.22 2.38
C ILE A 53 -7.25 14.69 1.11
N LEU A 54 -8.57 14.86 1.18
CA LEU A 54 -9.38 15.24 0.02
C LEU A 54 -8.98 16.59 -0.59
N ARG A 55 -8.51 17.53 0.24
CA ARG A 55 -8.07 18.87 -0.19
C ARG A 55 -6.66 18.90 -0.78
N ASN A 56 -5.79 18.01 -0.32
CA ASN A 56 -4.36 18.07 -0.63
C ASN A 56 -3.90 16.99 -1.62
N THR A 57 -4.79 16.08 -2.02
CA THR A 57 -4.51 15.01 -2.99
C THR A 57 -5.48 15.07 -4.17
N CYS A 58 -5.19 14.33 -5.24
CA CYS A 58 -6.03 14.23 -6.42
C CYS A 58 -6.40 12.78 -6.71
N LYS A 59 -7.54 12.56 -7.36
CA LYS A 59 -7.82 11.26 -8.00
C LYS A 59 -6.96 11.16 -9.25
N SER A 60 -6.33 10.02 -9.47
CA SER A 60 -5.52 9.75 -10.65
C SER A 60 -5.73 8.34 -11.17
N ARG A 61 -5.64 8.23 -12.49
CA ARG A 61 -5.56 6.99 -13.27
C ARG A 61 -4.28 6.95 -14.12
N GLU A 62 -3.37 7.90 -13.89
CA GLU A 62 -2.10 8.03 -14.60
C GLU A 62 -1.10 7.02 -14.03
N SER A 63 -1.32 5.74 -14.34
CA SER A 63 -0.52 4.62 -13.89
C SER A 63 -0.54 3.51 -14.95
N LEU A 64 0.24 2.44 -14.74
CA LEU A 64 0.18 1.22 -15.56
C LEU A 64 -1.14 0.44 -15.39
N THR A 65 -2.03 0.88 -14.50
CA THR A 65 -3.29 0.21 -14.13
C THR A 65 -4.45 1.21 -14.05
N PRO A 66 -4.81 1.85 -15.19
CA PRO A 66 -5.86 2.88 -15.24
C PRO A 66 -7.27 2.38 -14.87
N GLU A 67 -7.46 1.06 -14.76
CA GLU A 67 -8.67 0.42 -14.27
C GLU A 67 -8.93 0.71 -12.78
N ILE A 68 -7.88 1.04 -12.01
CA ILE A 68 -7.96 1.35 -10.58
C ILE A 68 -7.66 2.83 -10.37
N GLU A 69 -8.72 3.60 -10.14
CA GLU A 69 -8.60 5.01 -9.75
C GLU A 69 -8.18 5.11 -8.28
N LEU A 70 -7.07 5.80 -8.04
CA LEU A 70 -6.51 6.02 -6.70
C LEU A 70 -6.51 7.49 -6.37
N ARG A 71 -6.47 7.81 -5.07
CA ARG A 71 -6.28 9.18 -4.59
C ARG A 71 -4.85 9.34 -4.09
N LEU A 72 -4.04 10.09 -4.83
CA LEU A 72 -2.59 10.17 -4.69
C LEU A 72 -2.13 11.63 -4.60
N ILE A 73 -0.89 11.83 -4.18
CA ILE A 73 -0.15 13.06 -4.41
C ILE A 73 0.37 13.01 -5.86
N THR A 74 -0.08 13.96 -6.66
CA THR A 74 0.29 14.12 -8.08
C THR A 74 0.80 15.54 -8.30
N GLU A 75 1.52 15.78 -9.39
CA GLU A 75 2.06 17.11 -9.75
C GLU A 75 1.00 18.23 -9.74
N THR A 76 -0.27 17.87 -9.94
CA THR A 76 -1.41 18.77 -10.00
C THR A 76 -2.02 19.13 -8.64
N CYS A 77 -1.62 18.47 -7.55
CA CYS A 77 -2.21 18.67 -6.23
C CYS A 77 -1.34 19.58 -5.33
N PRO A 78 -1.93 20.31 -4.37
CA PRO A 78 -1.19 21.20 -3.48
C PRO A 78 -0.02 20.54 -2.75
N MET A 79 -0.18 19.27 -2.36
CA MET A 79 0.83 18.55 -1.57
C MET A 79 2.10 18.20 -2.35
N TRP A 80 2.07 18.18 -3.69
CA TRP A 80 3.27 17.91 -4.48
C TRP A 80 4.35 19.00 -4.31
N MET A 81 3.92 20.23 -4.07
CA MET A 81 4.82 21.37 -3.85
C MET A 81 5.11 21.60 -2.35
N SER A 82 4.60 20.74 -1.47
CA SER A 82 4.73 20.88 -0.02
C SER A 82 6.00 20.22 0.52
N THR A 83 6.50 20.74 1.64
CA THR A 83 7.57 20.08 2.40
C THR A 83 7.00 18.97 3.30
N PRO A 84 7.79 17.95 3.68
CA PRO A 84 7.33 16.86 4.55
C PRO A 84 6.67 17.35 5.86
N ASP A 85 7.16 18.46 6.44
CA ASP A 85 6.64 19.05 7.68
C ASP A 85 5.21 19.61 7.55
N GLN A 86 4.72 19.83 6.32
CA GLN A 86 3.37 20.31 6.06
C GLN A 86 2.34 19.16 6.01
N CYS A 87 2.79 17.91 6.00
CA CYS A 87 1.93 16.75 6.12
C CYS A 87 1.62 16.48 7.59
N PRO A 88 0.35 16.57 8.05
CA PRO A 88 -0.01 16.22 9.42
C PRO A 88 -0.02 14.69 9.65
N LEU A 89 0.24 13.90 8.60
CA LEU A 89 0.27 12.45 8.64
C LEU A 89 1.72 11.98 8.56
N ARG A 90 2.11 11.12 9.50
CA ARG A 90 3.41 10.46 9.50
C ARG A 90 3.50 9.52 8.29
N ASP A 91 4.58 9.67 7.52
CA ASP A 91 4.98 8.80 6.41
C ASP A 91 3.82 8.34 5.50
N PRO A 92 3.32 9.22 4.59
CA PRO A 92 2.14 8.94 3.77
C PRO A 92 2.44 7.99 2.60
N TYR A 93 2.92 6.77 2.88
CA TYR A 93 3.24 5.75 1.86
C TYR A 93 2.07 5.41 0.94
N TRP A 94 0.84 5.57 1.44
CA TRP A 94 -0.40 5.39 0.68
C TRP A 94 -0.58 6.43 -0.44
N ALA A 95 0.08 7.57 -0.34
CA ALA A 95 -0.15 8.71 -1.21
C ALA A 95 0.61 8.62 -2.54
N PHE A 96 1.52 7.65 -2.69
CA PHE A 96 2.25 7.40 -3.91
C PHE A 96 2.00 5.99 -4.44
N TYR A 97 1.92 5.88 -5.76
CA TYR A 97 1.79 4.59 -6.42
C TYR A 97 3.15 4.13 -6.97
N TRP A 98 3.93 3.49 -6.09
CA TRP A 98 5.29 3.06 -6.39
C TRP A 98 5.36 2.08 -7.58
N PRO A 99 6.41 2.14 -8.42
CA PRO A 99 6.53 1.31 -9.62
C PRO A 99 6.37 -0.20 -9.35
N GLY A 100 6.93 -0.71 -8.25
CA GLY A 100 6.78 -2.12 -7.86
C GLY A 100 5.33 -2.52 -7.60
N GLY A 101 4.56 -1.65 -6.94
CA GLY A 101 3.12 -1.86 -6.74
C GLY A 101 2.34 -1.82 -8.06
N GLN A 102 2.70 -0.93 -8.99
CA GLN A 102 2.07 -0.84 -10.30
C GLN A 102 2.28 -2.13 -11.12
N ALA A 103 3.53 -2.60 -11.20
CA ALA A 103 3.87 -3.83 -11.90
C ALA A 103 3.11 -5.04 -11.34
N LEU A 104 3.04 -5.17 -10.01
CA LEU A 104 2.36 -6.27 -9.35
C LEU A 104 0.84 -6.20 -9.53
N THR A 105 0.26 -5.00 -9.45
CA THR A 105 -1.16 -4.79 -9.74
C THR A 105 -1.49 -5.19 -11.18
N ARG A 106 -0.68 -4.77 -12.15
CA ARG A 106 -0.85 -5.13 -13.57
C ARG A 106 -0.79 -6.65 -13.76
N PHE A 107 0.20 -7.30 -13.14
CA PHE A 107 0.31 -8.76 -13.16
C PHE A 107 -0.97 -9.46 -12.66
N ILE A 108 -1.55 -9.00 -11.54
CA ILE A 108 -2.79 -9.57 -11.01
C ILE A 108 -3.94 -9.41 -12.00
N LEU A 109 -4.11 -8.19 -12.55
CA LEU A 109 -5.20 -7.90 -13.49
C LEU A 109 -5.08 -8.75 -14.77
N ASP A 110 -3.86 -8.95 -15.29
CA ASP A 110 -3.61 -9.79 -16.46
C ASP A 110 -3.77 -11.29 -16.19
N ASN A 111 -3.61 -11.71 -14.93
CA ASN A 111 -3.61 -13.12 -14.53
C ASN A 111 -4.75 -13.44 -13.55
N HIS A 112 -5.91 -12.82 -13.74
CA HIS A 112 -7.04 -12.89 -12.80
C HIS A 112 -7.41 -14.33 -12.37
N GLN A 113 -7.34 -15.27 -13.32
CA GLN A 113 -7.59 -16.70 -13.10
C GLN A 113 -6.70 -17.35 -12.02
N LEU A 114 -5.51 -16.81 -11.73
CA LEU A 114 -4.67 -17.29 -10.64
C LEU A 114 -5.21 -16.93 -9.25
N PHE A 115 -6.05 -15.91 -9.17
CA PHE A 115 -6.54 -15.31 -7.92
C PHE A 115 -7.97 -15.72 -7.57
N VAL A 116 -8.73 -16.31 -8.50
CA VAL A 116 -10.11 -16.76 -8.26
C VAL A 116 -10.16 -17.76 -7.10
N GLY A 117 -10.96 -17.46 -6.08
CA GLY A 117 -11.14 -18.29 -4.89
C GLY A 117 -9.91 -18.35 -3.96
N SER A 118 -8.90 -17.51 -4.17
CA SER A 118 -7.67 -17.52 -3.38
C SER A 118 -7.78 -16.67 -2.10
N HIS A 119 -6.92 -16.96 -1.13
CA HIS A 119 -6.69 -16.11 0.05
C HIS A 119 -5.35 -15.41 -0.14
N VAL A 120 -5.35 -14.08 -0.13
CA VAL A 120 -4.18 -13.28 -0.49
C VAL A 120 -3.70 -12.47 0.71
N LEU A 121 -2.39 -12.41 0.91
CA LEU A 121 -1.71 -11.60 1.91
C LEU A 121 -0.73 -10.64 1.24
N ASP A 122 -0.92 -9.33 1.44
CA ASP A 122 -0.13 -8.24 0.84
C ASP A 122 0.70 -7.54 1.91
N PHE A 123 2.02 -7.67 1.80
CA PHE A 123 3.00 -6.98 2.63
C PHE A 123 3.55 -5.76 1.91
N GLY A 124 3.46 -4.61 2.57
CA GLY A 124 3.85 -3.33 1.99
C GLY A 124 2.75 -2.74 1.10
N ALA A 125 1.50 -2.85 1.55
CA ALA A 125 0.32 -2.57 0.72
C ALA A 125 0.31 -1.15 0.12
N GLY A 126 1.02 -0.18 0.70
CA GLY A 126 1.17 1.16 0.16
C GLY A 126 -0.19 1.82 -0.11
N CYS A 127 -0.44 2.20 -1.36
CA CYS A 127 -1.71 2.79 -1.81
C CYS A 127 -2.88 1.80 -1.93
N GLY A 128 -2.65 0.50 -1.70
CA GLY A 128 -3.68 -0.54 -1.70
C GLY A 128 -4.14 -1.04 -3.08
N ALA A 129 -3.52 -0.59 -4.16
CA ALA A 129 -3.91 -0.94 -5.53
C ALA A 129 -3.87 -2.46 -5.79
N THR A 130 -2.83 -3.13 -5.33
CA THR A 130 -2.64 -4.58 -5.47
C THR A 130 -3.72 -5.36 -4.73
N SER A 131 -4.06 -4.92 -3.52
CA SER A 131 -5.17 -5.47 -2.74
C SER A 131 -6.51 -5.32 -3.48
N ILE A 132 -6.76 -4.17 -4.11
CA ILE A 132 -7.97 -3.94 -4.92
C ILE A 132 -7.98 -4.86 -6.15
N ALA A 133 -6.86 -5.00 -6.86
CA ALA A 133 -6.77 -5.88 -8.02
C ALA A 133 -7.00 -7.35 -7.66
N ALA A 134 -6.49 -7.82 -6.52
CA ALA A 134 -6.69 -9.20 -6.05
C ALA A 134 -8.18 -9.50 -5.81
N ILE A 135 -8.88 -8.62 -5.08
CA ILE A 135 -10.32 -8.76 -4.85
C ILE A 135 -11.11 -8.68 -6.17
N ARG A 136 -10.78 -7.73 -7.05
CA ARG A 136 -11.43 -7.62 -8.37
C ARG A 136 -11.19 -8.84 -9.26
N SER A 137 -10.08 -9.55 -9.05
CA SER A 137 -9.72 -10.78 -9.77
C SER A 137 -10.35 -12.04 -9.17
N GLY A 138 -11.19 -11.89 -8.14
CA GLY A 138 -11.94 -13.00 -7.55
C GLY A 138 -11.28 -13.65 -6.34
N ALA A 139 -10.29 -13.01 -5.72
CA ALA A 139 -9.77 -13.48 -4.43
C ALA A 139 -10.91 -13.54 -3.39
N GLN A 140 -11.01 -14.67 -2.70
CA GLN A 140 -12.00 -14.91 -1.66
C GLN A 140 -11.71 -14.09 -0.39
N GLN A 141 -10.43 -13.87 -0.10
CA GLN A 141 -10.01 -13.07 1.04
C GLN A 141 -8.75 -12.29 0.72
N MET A 142 -8.66 -11.06 1.21
CA MET A 142 -7.48 -10.20 1.13
C MET A 142 -7.13 -9.70 2.52
N ARG A 143 -5.85 -9.80 2.90
CA ARG A 143 -5.30 -9.14 4.09
C ARG A 143 -4.08 -8.32 3.68
N SER A 144 -3.95 -7.13 4.24
CA SER A 144 -2.93 -6.17 3.84
C SER A 144 -2.24 -5.61 5.07
N LEU A 145 -0.92 -5.53 5.03
CA LEU A 145 -0.06 -5.08 6.13
C LEU A 145 0.90 -4.01 5.62
N GLN A 146 1.12 -2.98 6.44
CA GLN A 146 2.09 -1.91 6.18
C GLN A 146 2.96 -1.77 7.42
N LEU A 147 4.29 -1.78 7.24
CA LEU A 147 5.22 -1.47 8.32
C LEU A 147 5.26 0.05 8.51
N ALA A 148 5.23 0.48 9.77
CA ALA A 148 5.11 1.88 10.22
C ALA A 148 6.31 2.31 11.06
#